data_AF-O16354-F1
#
_entry.id   AF-O16354-F1
#
_cell.length_a   1.000
_cell.length_b   1.000
_cell.length_c   1.000
_cell.angle_alpha   90.00
_cell.angle_beta   90.00
_cell.angle_gamma   90.00
#
_symmetry.space_group_name_H-M   'P 1'
#
loop_
_entity.id
_entity.type
_entity.pdbx_description
1 polymer ?
#
loop_
_entity_poly.entity_id
_entity_poly.type
_entity_poly.pdbx_seq_one_letter_code
_entity_poly.pdbx_strand_id
1 'polypeptide(L)'
;MPPALYLSGPCEICEQPAHGNHFGVLSCRACAAFFRRAALQNAKYQDRVCRKGNCIGNDLYRCKICRLKKCCEVGMNSSKFQNDRDLISSSLRPTNYTKTSAPQSLANFLGRPEFILCCEPDKASSTKRLVDVTSLVDKAWAIFQEDAAYSWSPNHYPNSLEKLTFEMEEIKLKESSKKLEIATTIGRNEALLFLEQSFLGAAQWFARLPEFSMLDPQIKIDILKTSWMIWARLDKLAATADFHRQKLLGNDVYMWTDNTCMNPGNVKIDIKWSSNYSVEQLRGFLVPDIEKYWRHALSDLVELDPTNVELNFMLIQLCLNSAGQKYQGHVLEATEKILQIQSDNMHEYYTKKLKLVNYSGRLARLMKINRAIEADVRDRKEKNHIAKVFDLFFVEYSHPEMFEFS
;
A
#
# COMPACT_ATOMS: atom_id res chain seq x y z
N MET A 1 -19.01 -8.00 -41.08
CA MET A 1 -20.32 -7.88 -40.41
C MET A 1 -20.49 -6.42 -39.99
N PRO A 2 -21.57 -5.73 -40.40
CA PRO A 2 -21.79 -4.38 -39.91
C PRO A 2 -22.09 -4.42 -38.40
N PRO A 3 -21.66 -3.41 -37.63
CA PRO A 3 -21.84 -3.37 -36.18
C PRO A 3 -23.32 -3.45 -35.83
N ALA A 4 -23.64 -4.21 -34.78
CA ALA A 4 -25.01 -4.34 -34.28
C ALA A 4 -25.57 -2.93 -34.05
N LEU A 5 -26.57 -2.55 -34.85
CA LEU A 5 -27.34 -1.32 -34.68
C LEU A 5 -27.68 -1.19 -33.20
N TYR A 6 -27.33 -0.04 -32.61
CA TYR A 6 -27.50 0.22 -31.19
C TYR A 6 -29.01 0.18 -30.88
N LEU A 7 -29.54 -1.00 -30.51
CA LEU A 7 -30.90 -1.11 -30.02
C LEU A 7 -30.93 -0.50 -28.61
N SER A 8 -31.21 0.79 -28.54
CA SER A 8 -31.56 1.50 -27.31
C SER A 8 -33.08 1.60 -27.20
N GLY A 9 -33.58 1.33 -26.00
CA GLY A 9 -35.02 1.34 -25.71
C GLY A 9 -35.29 0.87 -24.28
N PRO A 10 -36.56 0.91 -23.82
CA PRO A 10 -36.93 0.38 -22.52
C PRO A 10 -36.87 -1.16 -22.51
N CYS A 11 -36.49 -1.73 -21.38
CA CYS A 11 -36.50 -3.17 -21.15
C CYS A 11 -37.94 -3.69 -21.19
N GLU A 12 -38.22 -4.69 -22.03
CA GLU A 12 -39.58 -5.24 -22.21
C GLU A 12 -40.12 -5.97 -20.96
N ILE A 13 -39.28 -6.17 -19.94
CA ILE A 13 -39.64 -6.84 -18.68
C ILE A 13 -39.89 -5.84 -17.54
N CYS A 14 -39.11 -4.76 -17.45
CA CYS A 14 -39.15 -3.86 -16.28
C CYS A 14 -39.06 -2.38 -16.64
N GLU A 15 -39.12 -2.02 -17.92
CA GLU A 15 -39.15 -0.66 -18.48
C GLU A 15 -37.93 0.22 -18.20
N GLN A 16 -36.99 -0.24 -17.37
CA GLN A 16 -35.67 0.36 -17.18
C GLN A 16 -34.86 0.35 -18.49
N PRO A 17 -33.89 1.25 -18.67
CA PRO A 17 -33.06 1.30 -19.86
C PRO A 17 -32.46 -0.07 -20.22
N ALA A 18 -32.72 -0.54 -21.45
CA ALA A 18 -32.18 -1.79 -21.95
C ALA A 18 -30.72 -1.64 -22.35
N HIS A 19 -29.99 -2.76 -22.38
CA HIS A 19 -28.59 -2.81 -22.75
C HIS A 19 -28.38 -3.76 -23.95
N GLY A 20 -29.34 -3.76 -24.87
CA GLY A 20 -29.34 -4.59 -26.07
C GLY A 20 -30.19 -5.87 -25.96
N ASN A 21 -30.09 -6.71 -26.99
CA ASN A 21 -30.87 -7.95 -27.10
C ASN A 21 -30.22 -9.06 -26.25
N HIS A 22 -30.95 -9.54 -25.26
CA HIS A 22 -30.53 -10.63 -24.39
C HIS A 22 -31.53 -11.77 -24.48
N PHE A 23 -31.05 -12.94 -24.93
CA PHE A 23 -31.85 -14.16 -25.08
C PHE A 23 -33.07 -14.01 -25.99
N GLY A 24 -33.03 -13.06 -26.94
CA GLY A 24 -34.09 -12.83 -27.92
C GLY A 24 -34.88 -11.54 -27.71
N VAL A 25 -34.75 -10.88 -26.57
CA VAL A 25 -35.60 -9.75 -26.15
C VAL A 25 -34.76 -8.54 -25.78
N LEU A 26 -35.25 -7.33 -26.04
CA LEU A 26 -34.59 -6.11 -25.60
C LEU A 26 -34.72 -5.98 -24.07
N SER A 27 -33.60 -6.14 -23.35
CA SER A 27 -33.66 -6.15 -21.88
C SER A 27 -32.47 -5.43 -21.22
N CYS A 28 -32.65 -5.04 -19.96
CA CYS A 28 -31.51 -4.61 -19.13
C CYS A 28 -30.64 -5.80 -18.72
N ARG A 29 -29.39 -5.54 -18.33
CA ARG A 29 -28.46 -6.59 -17.85
C ARG A 29 -28.99 -7.34 -16.64
N ALA A 30 -29.75 -6.67 -15.77
CA ALA A 30 -30.31 -7.27 -14.56
C ALA A 30 -31.39 -8.32 -14.88
N CYS A 31 -32.29 -8.05 -15.83
CA CYS A 31 -33.29 -9.02 -16.29
C CYS A 31 -32.64 -10.19 -17.03
N ALA A 32 -31.64 -9.93 -17.86
CA ALA A 32 -30.88 -11.00 -18.53
C ALA A 32 -30.20 -11.94 -17.53
N ALA A 33 -29.49 -11.39 -16.54
CA ALA A 33 -28.84 -12.18 -15.50
C ALA A 33 -29.87 -12.93 -14.63
N PHE A 34 -31.02 -12.31 -14.33
CA PHE A 34 -32.12 -12.97 -13.63
C PHE A 34 -32.66 -14.17 -14.42
N PHE A 35 -32.99 -13.98 -15.70
CA PHE A 35 -33.52 -15.05 -16.55
C PHE A 35 -32.57 -16.23 -16.64
N ARG A 36 -31.26 -15.97 -16.85
CA ARG A 36 -30.25 -17.03 -16.88
C ARG A 36 -30.24 -17.90 -15.61
N ARG A 37 -30.33 -17.26 -14.44
CA ARG A 37 -30.36 -17.98 -13.15
C ARG A 37 -31.67 -18.70 -12.91
N ALA A 38 -32.80 -18.11 -13.29
CA ALA A 38 -34.12 -18.61 -12.98
C ALA A 38 -34.59 -19.72 -13.94
N ALA A 39 -34.29 -19.59 -15.25
CA ALA A 39 -34.66 -20.59 -16.26
C ALA A 39 -33.88 -21.90 -16.13
N LEU A 40 -32.62 -21.86 -15.68
CA LEU A 40 -31.87 -23.09 -15.35
C LEU A 40 -32.50 -23.86 -14.18
N GLN A 41 -33.27 -23.17 -13.32
CA GLN A 41 -33.98 -23.77 -12.20
C GLN A 41 -35.43 -24.14 -12.56
N ASN A 42 -35.76 -24.32 -13.85
CA ASN A 42 -37.12 -24.49 -14.40
C ASN A 42 -38.11 -25.22 -13.48
N ALA A 43 -37.73 -26.36 -12.91
CA ALA A 43 -38.58 -27.17 -12.02
C ALA A 43 -39.06 -26.45 -10.74
N LYS A 44 -38.34 -25.43 -10.25
CA LYS A 44 -38.71 -24.73 -9.01
C LYS A 44 -39.73 -23.61 -9.21
N TYR A 45 -39.87 -23.05 -10.41
CA TYR A 45 -40.68 -21.84 -10.61
C TYR A 45 -41.92 -22.06 -11.48
N GLN A 46 -41.93 -23.03 -12.39
CA GLN A 46 -43.05 -23.25 -13.30
C GLN A 46 -44.35 -23.65 -12.57
N ASP A 47 -44.23 -24.44 -11.49
CA ASP A 47 -45.40 -24.93 -10.73
C ASP A 47 -45.84 -24.00 -9.59
N ARG A 48 -45.14 -22.86 -9.36
CA ARG A 48 -45.49 -21.96 -8.26
C ARG A 48 -46.38 -20.84 -8.74
N VAL A 49 -47.49 -20.64 -8.04
CA VAL A 49 -48.38 -19.50 -8.24
C VAL A 49 -47.93 -18.34 -7.35
N CYS A 50 -47.89 -17.13 -7.91
CA CYS A 50 -47.63 -15.94 -7.11
C CYS A 50 -48.78 -15.73 -6.12
N ARG A 51 -48.47 -15.53 -4.83
CA ARG A 51 -49.48 -15.30 -3.78
C ARG A 51 -50.38 -14.08 -4.05
N LYS A 52 -49.90 -13.08 -4.81
CA LYS A 52 -50.65 -11.89 -5.22
C LYS A 52 -51.39 -12.06 -6.56
N GLY A 53 -51.34 -13.22 -7.21
CA GLY A 53 -51.94 -13.46 -8.52
C GLY A 53 -51.11 -12.88 -9.67
N ASN A 54 -51.05 -11.55 -9.80
CA ASN A 54 -50.34 -10.86 -10.89
C ASN A 54 -49.65 -9.58 -10.40
N CYS A 55 -48.33 -9.62 -10.20
CA CYS A 55 -47.54 -8.44 -9.86
C CYS A 55 -47.24 -7.60 -11.12
N ILE A 56 -47.44 -6.28 -11.06
CA ILE A 56 -47.17 -5.32 -12.14
C ILE A 56 -46.19 -4.24 -11.64
N GLY A 57 -45.46 -3.58 -12.54
CA GLY A 57 -44.56 -2.47 -12.22
C GLY A 57 -43.40 -2.88 -11.30
N ASN A 58 -43.11 -2.08 -10.27
CA ASN A 58 -42.01 -2.36 -9.34
C ASN A 58 -42.20 -3.65 -8.53
N ASP A 59 -43.44 -4.08 -8.28
CA ASP A 59 -43.73 -5.34 -7.59
C ASP A 59 -43.33 -6.57 -8.43
N LEU A 60 -43.34 -6.44 -9.77
CA LEU A 60 -42.86 -7.48 -10.68
C LEU A 60 -41.36 -7.74 -10.46
N TYR A 61 -40.56 -6.69 -10.26
CA TYR A 61 -39.11 -6.83 -10.07
C TYR A 61 -38.76 -7.65 -8.83
N ARG A 62 -39.61 -7.57 -7.79
CA ARG A 62 -39.45 -8.29 -6.51
C ARG A 62 -39.95 -9.73 -6.58
N CYS A 63 -41.03 -10.00 -7.32
CA CYS A 63 -41.58 -11.35 -7.42
C CYS A 63 -40.87 -12.18 -8.50
N LYS A 64 -40.01 -13.11 -8.06
CA LYS A 64 -39.26 -14.00 -8.97
C LYS A 64 -40.17 -14.81 -9.90
N ILE A 65 -41.34 -15.25 -9.43
CA ILE A 65 -42.28 -16.05 -10.22
C ILE A 65 -42.87 -15.22 -11.36
N CYS A 66 -43.51 -14.09 -11.02
CA CYS A 66 -44.10 -13.20 -12.04
C CYS A 66 -43.04 -12.68 -13.00
N ARG A 67 -41.83 -12.34 -12.51
CA ARG A 67 -40.74 -11.87 -13.35
C ARG A 67 -40.28 -12.92 -14.35
N LEU A 68 -40.12 -14.18 -13.92
CA LEU A 68 -39.75 -15.27 -14.82
C LEU A 68 -40.86 -15.53 -15.85
N LYS A 69 -42.13 -15.54 -15.41
CA LYS A 69 -43.28 -15.68 -16.30
C LYS A 69 -43.27 -14.59 -17.38
N LYS A 70 -43.06 -13.32 -16.97
CA LYS A 70 -42.94 -12.19 -17.91
C LYS A 70 -41.78 -12.38 -18.88
N CYS A 71 -40.60 -12.82 -18.40
CA CYS A 71 -39.46 -13.12 -19.28
C CYS A 71 -39.83 -14.13 -20.38
N CYS A 72 -40.54 -15.20 -20.03
CA CYS A 72 -40.99 -16.20 -21.00
C CYS A 72 -42.08 -15.64 -21.94
N GLU A 73 -43.05 -14.89 -21.41
CA GLU A 73 -44.14 -14.27 -22.18
C GLU A 73 -43.62 -13.29 -23.24
N VAL A 74 -42.58 -12.51 -22.93
CA VAL A 74 -41.94 -11.60 -23.91
C VAL A 74 -40.96 -12.32 -24.85
N GLY A 75 -40.77 -13.64 -24.70
CA GLY A 75 -40.00 -14.45 -25.64
C GLY A 75 -38.52 -14.65 -25.31
N MET A 76 -38.09 -14.48 -24.04
CA MET A 76 -36.73 -14.88 -23.67
C MET A 76 -36.58 -16.39 -23.77
N ASN A 77 -35.54 -16.83 -24.49
CA ASN A 77 -35.33 -18.25 -24.79
C ASN A 77 -34.06 -18.78 -24.11
N SER A 78 -34.22 -19.78 -23.25
CA SER A 78 -33.10 -20.45 -22.57
C SER A 78 -32.24 -21.30 -23.50
N SER A 79 -32.71 -21.66 -24.70
CA SER A 79 -31.88 -22.33 -25.71
C SER A 79 -30.74 -21.44 -26.21
N LYS A 80 -30.84 -20.12 -26.03
CA LYS A 80 -29.77 -19.15 -26.35
C LYS A 80 -28.72 -19.05 -25.24
N PHE A 81 -28.78 -19.91 -24.22
CA PHE A 81 -27.72 -19.99 -23.23
C PHE A 81 -26.48 -20.63 -23.85
N GLN A 82 -25.40 -19.87 -23.87
CA GLN A 82 -24.07 -20.41 -24.17
C GLN A 82 -23.63 -21.23 -22.95
N ASN A 83 -24.03 -22.50 -22.90
CA ASN A 83 -23.55 -23.45 -21.89
C ASN A 83 -22.10 -23.87 -22.20
N ASP A 84 -21.79 -24.00 -23.50
CA ASP A 84 -20.45 -24.30 -24.02
C ASP A 84 -19.62 -23.02 -24.23
N ARG A 85 -19.54 -22.19 -23.20
CA ARG A 85 -18.32 -21.38 -23.11
C ARG A 85 -17.21 -22.37 -22.82
N ASP A 86 -16.18 -22.39 -23.66
CA ASP A 86 -14.96 -23.15 -23.42
C ASP A 86 -14.66 -23.07 -21.93
N LEU A 87 -14.84 -24.20 -21.23
CA LEU A 87 -14.53 -24.28 -19.83
C LEU A 87 -13.06 -23.93 -19.77
N ILE A 88 -12.73 -22.84 -19.07
CA ILE A 88 -11.34 -22.48 -18.77
C ILE A 88 -10.69 -23.79 -18.33
N SER A 89 -9.72 -24.24 -19.13
CA SER A 89 -9.29 -25.65 -19.30
C SER A 89 -8.99 -26.43 -18.01
N SER A 90 -8.91 -25.77 -16.86
CA SER A 90 -8.48 -26.29 -15.57
C SER A 90 -9.53 -27.00 -14.71
N SER A 91 -10.83 -27.03 -15.06
CA SER A 91 -11.86 -27.58 -14.15
C SER A 91 -12.50 -28.93 -14.52
N LEU A 92 -12.05 -29.62 -15.58
CA LEU A 92 -12.54 -30.96 -15.90
C LEU A 92 -11.85 -32.02 -15.03
N ARG A 93 -12.61 -32.63 -14.11
CA ARG A 93 -12.32 -33.95 -13.53
C ARG A 93 -12.59 -34.99 -14.63
N PRO A 94 -11.59 -35.62 -15.27
CA PRO A 94 -11.83 -36.39 -16.48
C PRO A 94 -12.30 -37.80 -16.11
N THR A 95 -13.59 -38.05 -16.29
CA THR A 95 -14.14 -39.39 -16.47
C THR A 95 -13.75 -39.88 -17.86
N ASN A 96 -12.81 -40.82 -17.90
CA ASN A 96 -12.47 -41.72 -19.00
C ASN A 96 -12.12 -41.10 -20.36
N TYR A 97 -11.07 -41.67 -20.96
CA TYR A 97 -10.48 -41.37 -22.26
C TYR A 97 -9.41 -40.27 -22.28
N THR A 98 -8.19 -40.74 -22.51
CA THR A 98 -6.93 -40.02 -22.80
C THR A 98 -6.29 -39.26 -21.64
N LYS A 99 -5.13 -39.76 -21.17
CA LYS A 99 -4.25 -39.18 -20.15
C LYS A 99 -3.57 -37.88 -20.62
N THR A 100 -4.28 -36.96 -21.27
CA THR A 100 -3.75 -35.62 -21.52
C THR A 100 -3.97 -34.80 -20.25
N SER A 101 -2.94 -34.76 -19.39
CA SER A 101 -2.91 -33.89 -18.22
C SER A 101 -3.25 -32.45 -18.63
N ALA A 102 -3.99 -31.74 -17.78
CA ALA A 102 -4.33 -30.34 -18.01
C ALA A 102 -3.08 -29.53 -18.40
N PRO A 103 -3.19 -28.60 -19.38
CA PRO A 103 -2.06 -27.79 -19.79
C PRO A 103 -1.55 -27.00 -18.59
N GLN A 104 -0.28 -27.21 -18.27
CA GLN A 104 0.38 -26.50 -17.17
C GLN A 104 0.52 -25.02 -17.56
N SER A 105 0.33 -24.11 -16.59
CA SER A 105 0.74 -22.72 -16.77
C SER A 105 2.25 -22.68 -17.07
N LEU A 106 2.72 -21.65 -17.78
CA LEU A 106 4.14 -21.50 -18.06
C LEU A 106 4.98 -21.50 -16.77
N ALA A 107 4.43 -20.93 -15.69
CA ALA A 107 5.01 -20.97 -14.36
C ALA A 107 5.19 -22.39 -13.82
N ASN A 108 4.14 -23.21 -13.90
CA ASN A 108 4.20 -24.61 -13.44
C ASN A 108 5.10 -25.46 -14.32
N PHE A 109 5.07 -25.23 -15.64
CA PHE A 109 5.90 -25.94 -16.60
C PHE A 109 7.40 -25.66 -16.41
N LEU A 110 7.75 -24.40 -16.19
CA LEU A 110 9.13 -23.99 -15.95
C LEU A 110 9.55 -24.19 -14.48
N GLY A 111 8.62 -24.47 -13.57
CA GLY A 111 8.88 -24.51 -12.12
C GLY A 111 9.28 -23.16 -11.54
N ARG A 112 8.85 -22.06 -12.18
CA ARG A 112 9.22 -20.68 -11.80
C ARG A 112 7.98 -19.85 -11.50
N PRO A 113 7.94 -19.09 -10.39
CA PRO A 113 6.83 -18.19 -10.12
C PRO A 113 6.59 -17.19 -11.25
N GLU A 114 5.32 -16.85 -11.49
CA GLU A 114 4.88 -16.00 -12.60
C GLU A 114 5.63 -14.66 -12.65
N PHE A 115 5.85 -14.05 -11.49
CA PHE A 115 6.50 -12.74 -11.36
C PHE A 115 8.02 -12.73 -11.64
N ILE A 116 8.68 -13.88 -11.77
CA ILE A 116 10.08 -13.97 -12.22
C ILE A 116 10.24 -14.67 -13.57
N LEU A 117 9.15 -14.98 -14.28
CA LEU A 117 9.25 -15.70 -15.56
C LEU A 117 10.13 -14.93 -16.56
N CYS A 118 10.06 -13.60 -16.54
CA CYS A 118 10.85 -12.74 -17.40
C CYS A 118 12.30 -12.56 -16.92
N CYS A 119 12.68 -13.01 -15.71
CA CYS A 119 14.02 -12.88 -15.19
C CYS A 119 14.85 -14.10 -15.60
N GLU A 120 15.48 -14.04 -16.77
CA GLU A 120 16.32 -15.12 -17.31
C GLU A 120 17.51 -15.42 -16.36
N PRO A 121 17.73 -16.67 -15.89
CA PRO A 121 18.71 -16.96 -14.85
C PRO A 121 20.17 -16.62 -15.21
N ASP A 122 20.51 -16.63 -16.50
CA ASP A 122 21.80 -16.25 -17.05
C ASP A 122 22.13 -14.75 -16.90
N LYS A 123 21.11 -13.90 -16.71
CA LYS A 123 21.32 -12.49 -16.37
C LYS A 123 21.61 -12.27 -14.89
N ALA A 124 21.34 -13.24 -14.01
CA ALA A 124 21.71 -13.12 -12.60
C ALA A 124 23.24 -12.95 -12.49
N SER A 125 23.68 -11.89 -11.81
CA SER A 125 25.11 -11.63 -11.68
C SER A 125 25.72 -12.52 -10.61
N SER A 126 26.77 -13.25 -10.98
CA SER A 126 27.64 -13.94 -10.00
C SER A 126 28.54 -12.98 -9.24
N THR A 127 28.81 -11.80 -9.80
CA THR A 127 29.67 -10.79 -9.17
C THR A 127 28.81 -9.77 -8.44
N LYS A 128 29.01 -9.67 -7.13
CA LYS A 128 28.35 -8.68 -6.28
C LYS A 128 29.20 -7.40 -6.17
N ARG A 129 28.54 -6.25 -6.04
CA ARG A 129 29.14 -4.94 -5.77
C ARG A 129 28.75 -4.52 -4.37
N LEU A 130 29.75 -4.29 -3.53
CA LEU A 130 29.54 -3.81 -2.17
C LEU A 130 29.36 -2.28 -2.16
N VAL A 131 28.25 -1.83 -1.59
CA VAL A 131 28.02 -0.45 -1.18
C VAL A 131 28.32 -0.38 0.32
N ASP A 132 29.48 0.18 0.64
CA ASP A 132 29.88 0.33 2.03
C ASP A 132 29.19 1.53 2.67
N VAL A 133 28.35 1.26 3.68
CA VAL A 133 27.61 2.25 4.47
C VAL A 133 28.17 2.39 5.90
N THR A 134 29.37 1.87 6.19
CA THR A 134 29.97 1.94 7.53
C THR A 134 30.11 3.39 8.01
N SER A 135 30.62 4.27 7.14
CA SER A 135 30.74 5.71 7.46
C SER A 135 29.40 6.39 7.75
N LEU A 136 28.29 5.86 7.20
CA LEU A 136 26.96 6.37 7.48
C LEU A 136 26.49 5.95 8.87
N VAL A 137 26.79 4.73 9.30
CA VAL A 137 26.55 4.24 10.66
C VAL A 137 27.39 5.04 11.66
N ASP A 138 28.65 5.34 11.33
CA ASP A 138 29.54 6.15 12.18
C ASP A 138 29.00 7.58 12.37
N LYS A 139 28.47 8.19 11.29
CA LYS A 139 27.81 9.51 11.38
C LYS A 139 26.59 9.46 12.31
N ALA A 140 25.76 8.43 12.23
CA ALA A 140 24.63 8.26 13.13
C ALA A 140 25.06 8.05 14.58
N TRP A 141 26.16 7.32 14.79
CA TRP A 141 26.75 7.15 16.12
C TRP A 141 27.24 8.49 16.68
N ALA A 142 27.91 9.30 15.88
CA ALA A 142 28.33 10.65 16.27
C ALA A 142 27.14 11.54 16.67
N ILE A 143 26.03 11.50 15.90
CA ILE A 143 24.79 12.21 16.24
C ILE A 143 24.29 11.83 17.64
N PHE A 144 24.33 10.55 18.00
CA PHE A 144 23.89 10.09 19.33
C PHE A 144 24.87 10.43 20.47
N GLN A 145 26.10 10.83 20.17
CA GLN A 145 27.11 11.23 21.17
C GLN A 145 27.13 12.74 21.45
N GLU A 146 26.67 13.57 20.50
CA GLU A 146 26.61 15.04 20.67
C GLU A 146 25.60 15.48 21.78
N ASP A 147 24.80 14.54 22.29
CA ASP A 147 23.52 14.78 22.99
C ASP A 147 23.59 15.21 24.47
N ALA A 148 24.79 15.40 25.06
CA ALA A 148 24.90 15.89 26.43
C ALA A 148 24.89 17.43 26.57
N ALA A 149 25.30 18.17 25.52
CA ALA A 149 25.57 19.60 25.65
C ALA A 149 24.45 20.52 25.13
N TYR A 150 23.69 20.10 24.11
CA TYR A 150 22.73 20.96 23.41
C TYR A 150 21.28 20.88 23.91
N SER A 151 20.95 19.94 24.80
CA SER A 151 19.57 19.79 25.34
C SER A 151 19.11 20.98 26.21
N TRP A 152 19.93 22.01 26.42
CA TRP A 152 19.52 23.24 27.09
C TRP A 152 18.78 24.16 26.12
N SER A 153 17.59 23.77 25.67
CA SER A 153 16.63 24.78 25.25
C SER A 153 15.99 25.37 26.52
N PRO A 154 16.03 26.70 26.73
CA PRO A 154 15.42 27.35 27.91
C PRO A 154 13.89 27.21 27.95
N ASN A 155 13.29 26.63 26.91
CA ASN A 155 11.87 26.41 26.80
C ASN A 155 11.44 25.25 27.70
N HIS A 156 10.51 25.52 28.61
CA HIS A 156 9.83 24.47 29.37
C HIS A 156 8.79 23.82 28.46
N TYR A 157 9.05 22.58 28.05
CA TYR A 157 8.06 21.78 27.33
C TYR A 157 7.14 21.03 28.30
N PRO A 158 5.85 20.84 27.98
CA PRO A 158 4.95 20.07 28.84
C PRO A 158 5.35 18.60 28.96
N ASN A 159 5.91 18.03 27.90
CA ASN A 159 6.34 16.64 27.82
C ASN A 159 7.37 16.44 26.68
N SER A 160 7.92 15.24 26.58
CA SER A 160 8.92 14.86 25.55
C SER A 160 8.37 14.83 24.13
N LEU A 161 7.09 14.49 23.93
CA LEU A 161 6.48 14.46 22.59
C LEU A 161 6.38 15.87 21.98
N GLU A 162 5.95 16.84 22.78
CA GLU A 162 5.87 18.23 22.36
C GLU A 162 7.25 18.88 22.20
N LYS A 163 8.22 18.49 23.05
CA LYS A 163 9.63 18.89 22.87
C LYS A 163 10.16 18.42 21.50
N LEU A 164 10.06 17.12 21.23
CA LEU A 164 10.46 16.54 19.94
C LEU A 164 9.79 17.28 18.77
N THR A 165 8.49 17.53 18.89
CA THR A 165 7.74 18.21 17.83
C THR A 165 8.28 19.61 17.56
N PHE A 166 8.49 20.41 18.61
CA PHE A 166 9.01 21.76 18.49
C PHE A 166 10.42 21.78 17.90
N GLU A 167 11.33 20.93 18.40
CA GLU A 167 12.71 20.88 17.90
C GLU A 167 12.79 20.46 16.43
N MET A 168 11.91 19.56 15.98
CA MET A 168 11.83 19.18 14.57
C MET A 168 11.25 20.29 13.69
N GLU A 169 10.27 21.06 14.18
CA GLU A 169 9.74 22.23 13.48
C GLU A 169 10.80 23.32 13.30
N GLU A 170 11.61 23.59 14.33
CA GLU A 170 12.71 24.56 14.22
C GLU A 170 13.73 24.18 13.15
N ILE A 171 14.02 22.89 12.99
CA ILE A 171 14.93 22.39 11.94
C ILE A 171 14.31 22.56 10.57
N LYS A 172 13.05 22.14 10.40
CA LYS A 172 12.32 22.30 9.14
C LYS A 172 12.26 23.78 8.71
N LEU A 173 12.08 24.70 9.67
CA LEU A 173 12.11 26.13 9.42
C LEU A 173 13.48 26.62 8.93
N LYS A 174 14.58 26.17 9.54
CA LYS A 174 15.95 26.50 9.13
C LYS A 174 16.29 25.97 7.72
N GLU A 175 15.68 24.85 7.32
CA GLU A 175 15.93 24.21 6.02
C GLU A 175 14.99 24.66 4.89
N SER A 176 13.89 25.35 5.22
CA SER A 176 12.82 25.76 4.29
C SER A 176 13.25 26.65 3.11
N SER A 177 14.49 27.15 3.12
CA SER A 177 15.03 28.01 2.06
C SER A 177 15.36 27.29 0.75
N LYS A 178 15.34 25.95 0.72
CA LYS A 178 15.70 25.17 -0.47
C LYS A 178 14.50 25.04 -1.42
N LYS A 179 14.74 25.31 -2.70
CA LYS A 179 13.74 25.12 -3.76
C LYS A 179 13.42 23.63 -3.93
N LEU A 180 12.14 23.31 -4.09
CA LEU A 180 11.68 21.96 -4.42
C LEU A 180 11.99 21.62 -5.88
N GLU A 181 12.63 20.50 -6.12
CA GLU A 181 12.97 19.99 -7.46
C GLU A 181 12.16 18.73 -7.78
N ILE A 182 11.75 18.58 -9.05
CA ILE A 182 11.09 17.36 -9.53
C ILE A 182 12.16 16.44 -10.12
N ALA A 183 12.41 15.31 -9.46
CA ALA A 183 13.31 14.28 -9.95
C ALA A 183 12.71 13.63 -11.21
N THR A 184 13.45 13.73 -12.33
CA THR A 184 13.08 13.11 -13.60
C THR A 184 13.71 11.73 -13.78
N THR A 185 14.79 11.46 -13.05
CA THR A 185 15.55 10.20 -13.11
C THR A 185 15.93 9.77 -11.69
N ILE A 186 15.85 8.49 -11.42
CA ILE A 186 16.34 7.86 -10.18
C ILE A 186 17.36 6.81 -10.58
N GLY A 187 18.63 7.14 -10.42
CA GLY A 187 19.74 6.22 -10.60
C GLY A 187 20.45 5.96 -9.27
N ARG A 188 21.74 5.63 -9.38
CA ARG A 188 22.58 5.33 -8.21
C ARG A 188 22.69 6.51 -7.26
N ASN A 189 22.99 7.70 -7.79
CA ASN A 189 23.32 8.85 -6.96
C ASN A 189 22.12 9.29 -6.15
N GLU A 190 20.95 9.35 -6.79
CA GLU A 190 19.73 9.79 -6.15
C GLU A 190 19.25 8.74 -5.12
N ALA A 191 19.39 7.44 -5.42
CA ALA A 191 19.07 6.38 -4.47
C ALA A 191 19.98 6.41 -3.22
N LEU A 192 21.29 6.63 -3.39
CA LEU A 192 22.23 6.75 -2.29
C LEU A 192 22.02 8.04 -1.48
N LEU A 193 21.65 9.14 -2.14
CA LEU A 193 21.28 10.39 -1.47
C LEU A 193 20.04 10.21 -0.60
N PHE A 194 19.00 9.56 -1.13
CA PHE A 194 17.80 9.24 -0.36
C PHE A 194 18.12 8.39 0.87
N LEU A 195 18.97 7.38 0.70
CA LEU A 195 19.43 6.50 1.77
C LEU A 195 20.14 7.31 2.86
N GLU A 196 21.13 8.14 2.49
CA GLU A 196 21.89 8.97 3.43
C GLU A 196 20.98 9.95 4.19
N GLN A 197 20.14 10.70 3.48
CA GLN A 197 19.25 11.69 4.08
C GLN A 197 18.20 11.04 4.99
N SER A 198 17.59 9.93 4.55
CA SER A 198 16.58 9.24 5.34
C SER A 198 17.17 8.62 6.60
N PHE A 199 18.35 8.02 6.51
CA PHE A 199 19.01 7.39 7.65
C PHE A 199 19.48 8.41 8.68
N LEU A 200 20.15 9.49 8.23
CA LEU A 200 20.61 10.54 9.13
C LEU A 200 19.47 11.39 9.67
N GLY A 201 18.43 11.63 8.87
CA GLY A 201 17.21 12.30 9.32
C GLY A 201 16.50 11.51 10.42
N ALA A 202 16.39 10.19 10.28
CA ALA A 202 15.87 9.33 11.34
C ALA A 202 16.77 9.37 12.58
N ALA A 203 18.10 9.32 12.43
CA ALA A 203 19.03 9.40 13.56
C ALA A 203 18.88 10.72 14.34
N GLN A 204 18.83 11.85 13.63
CA GLN A 204 18.58 13.16 14.21
C GLN A 204 17.24 13.22 14.93
N TRP A 205 16.19 12.68 14.32
CA TRP A 205 14.87 12.63 14.93
C TRP A 205 14.86 11.80 16.23
N PHE A 206 15.49 10.62 16.23
CA PHE A 206 15.61 9.78 17.43
C PHE A 206 16.43 10.44 18.54
N ALA A 207 17.51 11.14 18.21
CA ALA A 207 18.35 11.83 19.20
C ALA A 207 17.57 12.91 19.98
N ARG A 208 16.47 13.44 19.42
CA ARG A 208 15.65 14.47 20.07
C ARG A 208 14.60 13.90 21.04
N LEU A 209 14.44 12.58 21.07
CA LEU A 209 13.53 11.92 21.99
C LEU A 209 14.26 11.64 23.32
N PRO A 210 13.95 12.35 24.43
CA PRO A 210 14.72 12.26 25.67
C PRO A 210 14.85 10.85 26.24
N GLU A 211 13.78 10.05 26.16
CA GLU A 211 13.77 8.68 26.66
C GLU A 211 14.64 7.75 25.79
N PHE A 212 14.78 8.07 24.51
CA PHE A 212 15.67 7.35 23.59
C PHE A 212 17.13 7.68 23.88
N SER A 213 17.46 8.95 24.16
CA SER A 213 18.83 9.38 24.47
C SER A 213 19.40 8.69 25.72
N MET A 214 18.56 8.18 26.62
CA MET A 214 18.96 7.42 27.80
C MET A 214 19.26 5.93 27.55
N LEU A 215 18.98 5.40 26.35
CA LEU A 215 19.23 4.00 26.03
C LEU A 215 20.71 3.68 25.85
N ASP A 216 21.07 2.41 25.95
CA ASP A 216 22.41 1.93 25.60
C ASP A 216 22.74 2.24 24.12
N PRO A 217 23.97 2.69 23.81
CA PRO A 217 24.36 3.04 22.44
C PRO A 217 24.09 1.94 21.41
N GLN A 218 24.27 0.66 21.77
CA GLN A 218 24.03 -0.44 20.85
C GLN A 218 22.53 -0.59 20.55
N ILE A 219 21.68 -0.47 21.57
CA ILE A 219 20.22 -0.50 21.41
C ILE A 219 19.75 0.65 20.49
N LYS A 220 20.32 1.86 20.64
CA LYS A 220 19.99 3.00 19.77
C LYS A 220 20.27 2.67 18.30
N ILE A 221 21.44 2.11 18.01
CA ILE A 221 21.85 1.75 16.65
C ILE A 221 20.97 0.63 16.08
N ASP A 222 20.65 -0.39 16.86
CA ASP A 222 19.78 -1.49 16.43
C ASP A 222 18.37 -0.99 16.09
N ILE A 223 17.79 -0.11 16.92
CA ILE A 223 16.50 0.54 16.63
C ILE A 223 16.59 1.36 15.33
N LEU A 224 17.65 2.16 15.16
CA LEU A 224 17.83 2.99 13.97
C LEU A 224 17.93 2.13 12.69
N LYS A 225 18.79 1.11 12.69
CA LYS A 225 19.01 0.21 11.55
C LYS A 225 17.72 -0.46 11.07
N THR A 226 16.76 -0.67 11.97
CA THR A 226 15.49 -1.33 11.64
C THR A 226 14.34 -0.37 11.34
N SER A 227 14.43 0.86 11.82
CA SER A 227 13.28 1.79 11.80
C SER A 227 13.40 2.93 10.79
N TRP A 228 14.60 3.21 10.27
CA TRP A 228 14.81 4.39 9.41
C TRP A 228 13.95 4.42 8.14
N MET A 229 13.67 3.26 7.53
CA MET A 229 12.82 3.20 6.32
C MET A 229 11.33 3.43 6.62
N ILE A 230 10.82 2.85 7.71
CA ILE A 230 9.42 3.04 8.09
C ILE A 230 9.18 4.47 8.58
N TRP A 231 10.18 5.05 9.26
CA TRP A 231 10.24 6.47 9.59
C TRP A 231 10.15 7.33 8.32
N ALA A 232 11.06 7.12 7.37
CA ALA A 232 11.13 7.89 6.14
C ALA A 232 9.83 7.77 5.34
N ARG A 233 9.19 6.58 5.35
CA ARG A 233 7.93 6.39 4.63
C ARG A 233 6.82 7.27 5.19
N LEU A 234 6.59 7.26 6.51
CA LEU A 234 5.55 8.12 7.08
C LEU A 234 5.92 9.60 6.96
N ASP A 235 7.17 9.99 7.19
CA ASP A 235 7.60 11.38 7.05
C ASP A 235 7.35 11.93 5.64
N LYS A 236 7.73 11.18 4.59
CA LYS A 236 7.52 11.62 3.20
C LYS A 236 6.04 11.56 2.77
N LEU A 237 5.26 10.62 3.27
CA LEU A 237 3.81 10.62 3.03
C LEU A 237 3.11 11.79 3.72
N ALA A 238 3.52 12.13 4.94
CA ALA A 238 3.00 13.29 5.67
C ALA A 238 3.37 14.59 4.93
N ALA A 239 4.63 14.76 4.55
CA ALA A 239 5.06 15.91 3.76
C ALA A 239 4.27 16.01 2.43
N THR A 240 4.11 14.89 1.72
CA THR A 240 3.29 14.84 0.48
C THR A 240 1.86 15.30 0.75
N ALA A 241 1.24 14.81 1.83
CA ALA A 241 -0.11 15.19 2.21
C ALA A 241 -0.21 16.70 2.47
N ASP A 242 0.80 17.30 3.11
CA ASP A 242 0.81 18.74 3.42
C ASP A 242 0.87 19.57 2.13
N PHE A 243 1.77 19.22 1.21
CA PHE A 243 1.87 19.88 -0.10
C PHE A 243 0.60 19.70 -0.95
N HIS A 244 -0.06 18.54 -0.87
CA HIS A 244 -1.35 18.29 -1.55
C HIS A 244 -2.48 19.14 -0.94
N ARG A 245 -2.59 19.21 0.39
CA ARG A 245 -3.56 20.08 1.08
C ARG A 245 -3.39 21.55 0.69
N GLN A 246 -2.13 22.00 0.60
CA GLN A 246 -1.77 23.36 0.18
C GLN A 246 -1.85 23.58 -1.34
N LYS A 247 -2.13 22.53 -2.13
CA LYS A 247 -2.18 22.57 -3.61
C LYS A 247 -0.88 23.06 -4.27
N LEU A 248 0.25 22.79 -3.62
CA LEU A 248 1.59 23.15 -4.10
C LEU A 248 2.23 22.04 -4.95
N LEU A 249 1.70 20.82 -4.88
CA LEU A 249 2.08 19.68 -5.70
C LEU A 249 0.88 19.10 -6.45
N GLY A 250 1.14 18.51 -7.62
CA GLY A 250 0.13 17.72 -8.33
C GLY A 250 -0.25 16.46 -7.55
N ASN A 251 -1.48 15.98 -7.72
CA ASN A 251 -2.03 14.84 -6.98
C ASN A 251 -1.26 13.52 -7.21
N ASP A 252 -0.47 13.44 -8.28
CA ASP A 252 0.36 12.32 -8.70
C ASP A 252 1.86 12.55 -8.43
N VAL A 253 2.20 13.63 -7.74
CA VAL A 253 3.57 13.98 -7.34
C VAL A 253 3.75 13.75 -5.85
N TYR A 254 4.84 13.08 -5.48
CA TYR A 254 5.12 12.63 -4.12
C TYR A 254 6.47 13.17 -3.66
N MET A 255 6.56 13.58 -2.40
CA MET A 255 7.84 13.91 -1.77
C MET A 255 8.70 12.65 -1.69
N TRP A 256 9.98 12.79 -2.03
CA TRP A 256 10.94 11.69 -1.99
C TRP A 256 12.08 11.96 -1.01
N THR A 257 12.70 13.13 -1.12
CA THR A 257 13.63 13.66 -0.13
C THR A 257 13.10 14.96 0.47
N ASP A 258 13.88 15.66 1.29
CA ASP A 258 13.45 16.92 1.92
C ASP A 258 13.21 18.04 0.89
N ASN A 259 13.89 17.98 -0.25
CA ASN A 259 13.87 19.01 -1.29
C ASN A 259 13.63 18.46 -2.70
N THR A 260 13.31 17.17 -2.83
CA THR A 260 12.94 16.57 -4.12
C THR A 260 11.61 15.85 -4.03
N CYS A 261 10.85 15.94 -5.12
CA CYS A 261 9.62 15.21 -5.33
C CYS A 261 9.71 14.42 -6.64
N MET A 262 8.90 13.38 -6.79
CA MET A 262 8.87 12.56 -7.99
C MET A 262 7.43 12.29 -8.43
N ASN A 263 7.24 12.13 -9.74
CA ASN A 263 6.03 11.54 -10.30
C ASN A 263 6.35 10.09 -10.67
N PRO A 264 5.84 9.09 -9.94
CA PRO A 264 6.13 7.69 -10.19
C PRO A 264 5.76 7.19 -11.59
N GLY A 265 4.79 7.82 -12.25
CA GLY A 265 4.39 7.49 -13.62
C GLY A 265 5.35 8.03 -14.69
N ASN A 266 6.10 9.08 -14.38
CA ASN A 266 6.95 9.80 -15.35
C ASN A 266 8.45 9.69 -15.05
N VAL A 267 8.84 9.27 -13.85
CA VAL A 267 10.24 9.16 -13.45
C VAL A 267 10.95 8.01 -14.16
N LYS A 268 12.13 8.25 -14.70
CA LYS A 268 12.98 7.23 -15.33
C LYS A 268 13.83 6.55 -14.27
N ILE A 269 13.72 5.23 -14.14
CA ILE A 269 14.55 4.46 -13.20
C ILE A 269 15.75 3.93 -13.96
N ASP A 270 16.97 4.31 -13.54
CA ASP A 270 18.19 3.65 -13.99
C ASP A 270 18.56 2.55 -13.00
N ILE A 271 18.29 1.30 -13.37
CA ILE A 271 18.58 0.12 -12.55
C ILE A 271 19.91 -0.55 -12.91
N LYS A 272 20.60 -0.09 -13.97
CA LYS A 272 21.81 -0.77 -14.49
C LYS A 272 22.97 -0.81 -13.50
N TRP A 273 22.94 0.06 -12.50
CA TRP A 273 23.95 0.08 -11.45
C TRP A 273 23.76 -1.02 -10.39
N SER A 274 22.57 -1.65 -10.34
CA SER A 274 22.21 -2.65 -9.33
C SER A 274 21.69 -3.98 -9.88
N SER A 275 21.27 -4.02 -11.14
CA SER A 275 20.76 -5.22 -11.80
C SER A 275 21.13 -5.29 -13.28
N ASN A 276 21.24 -6.52 -13.79
CA ASN A 276 21.40 -6.81 -15.22
C ASN A 276 20.04 -6.93 -15.94
N TYR A 277 18.94 -6.95 -15.20
CA TYR A 277 17.58 -7.00 -15.73
C TYR A 277 17.09 -5.60 -16.11
N SER A 278 16.12 -5.55 -17.03
CA SER A 278 15.46 -4.29 -17.38
C SER A 278 14.46 -3.86 -16.30
N VAL A 279 14.10 -2.57 -16.31
CA VAL A 279 13.08 -2.01 -15.41
C VAL A 279 11.74 -2.72 -15.59
N GLU A 280 11.38 -3.08 -16.83
CA GLU A 280 10.16 -3.79 -17.17
C GLU A 280 10.14 -5.20 -16.58
N GLN A 281 11.27 -5.91 -16.61
CA GLN A 281 11.42 -7.24 -16.00
C GLN A 281 11.30 -7.17 -14.47
N LEU A 282 11.81 -6.10 -13.85
CA LEU A 282 11.81 -5.91 -12.40
C LEU A 282 10.67 -5.04 -11.88
N ARG A 283 9.69 -4.67 -12.71
CA ARG A 283 8.65 -3.69 -12.36
C ARG A 283 7.91 -4.04 -11.05
N GLY A 284 7.60 -5.33 -10.84
CA GLY A 284 6.92 -5.81 -9.63
C GLY A 284 7.76 -5.75 -8.35
N PHE A 285 9.09 -5.63 -8.46
CA PHE A 285 10.02 -5.49 -7.34
C PHE A 285 10.42 -4.03 -7.10
N LEU A 286 10.61 -3.25 -8.15
CA LEU A 286 11.11 -1.87 -8.08
C LEU A 286 10.01 -0.86 -7.76
N VAL A 287 8.86 -0.99 -8.41
CA VAL A 287 7.80 0.01 -8.30
C VAL A 287 6.89 -0.39 -7.14
N PRO A 288 6.82 0.41 -6.06
CA PRO A 288 5.88 0.15 -4.98
C PRO A 288 4.46 0.13 -5.54
N ASP A 289 3.57 -0.67 -4.93
CA ASP A 289 2.17 -0.67 -5.33
C ASP A 289 1.49 0.58 -4.75
N ILE A 290 1.72 1.72 -5.40
CA ILE A 290 1.28 3.04 -4.99
C ILE A 290 -0.24 3.08 -4.88
N GLU A 291 -0.94 2.39 -5.79
CA GLU A 291 -2.39 2.21 -5.75
C GLU A 291 -2.83 1.53 -4.46
N LYS A 292 -2.19 0.41 -4.12
CA LYS A 292 -2.59 -0.43 -2.99
C LYS A 292 -2.26 0.19 -1.64
N TYR A 293 -1.08 0.79 -1.49
CA TYR A 293 -0.59 1.21 -0.16
C TYR A 293 -0.56 2.72 0.01
N TRP A 294 0.02 3.46 -0.93
CA TRP A 294 0.35 4.87 -0.70
C TRP A 294 -0.87 5.75 -0.88
N ARG A 295 -1.68 5.53 -1.91
CA ARG A 295 -2.84 6.39 -2.19
C ARG A 295 -3.85 6.38 -1.06
N HIS A 296 -4.11 5.22 -0.46
CA HIS A 296 -5.03 5.13 0.68
C HIS A 296 -4.47 5.80 1.93
N ALA A 297 -3.20 5.52 2.29
CA ALA A 297 -2.55 6.17 3.42
C ALA A 297 -2.47 7.70 3.23
N LEU A 298 -2.12 8.15 2.02
CA LEU A 298 -2.05 9.57 1.67
C LEU A 298 -3.42 10.24 1.72
N SER A 299 -4.45 9.62 1.14
CA SER A 299 -5.81 10.15 1.20
C SER A 299 -6.29 10.29 2.65
N ASP A 300 -6.01 9.29 3.49
CA ASP A 300 -6.36 9.34 4.91
C ASP A 300 -5.56 10.45 5.64
N LEU A 301 -4.28 10.67 5.32
CA LEU A 301 -3.47 11.78 5.86
C LEU A 301 -3.99 13.16 5.43
N VAL A 302 -4.33 13.32 4.15
CA VAL A 302 -4.88 14.56 3.59
C VAL A 302 -6.24 14.90 4.22
N GLU A 303 -7.09 13.90 4.44
CA GLU A 303 -8.41 14.14 5.05
C GLU A 303 -8.31 14.39 6.57
N LEU A 304 -7.44 13.65 7.27
CA LEU A 304 -7.35 13.69 8.72
C LEU A 304 -6.62 14.93 9.26
N ASP A 305 -5.71 15.49 8.46
CA ASP A 305 -4.86 16.64 8.79
C ASP A 305 -4.24 16.49 10.19
N PRO A 306 -3.34 15.50 10.39
CA PRO A 306 -2.73 15.26 11.67
C PRO A 306 -1.84 16.44 12.08
N THR A 307 -1.86 16.80 13.35
CA THR A 307 -0.92 17.80 13.89
C THR A 307 0.50 17.21 13.91
N ASN A 308 1.53 18.06 13.96
CA ASN A 308 2.90 17.56 14.06
C ASN A 308 3.15 16.73 15.33
N VAL A 309 2.40 17.00 16.42
CA VAL A 309 2.43 16.17 17.64
C VAL A 309 1.89 14.77 17.35
N GLU A 310 0.76 14.68 16.63
CA GLU A 310 0.17 13.40 16.22
C GLU A 310 1.06 12.64 15.25
N LEU A 311 1.68 13.33 14.29
CA LEU A 311 2.63 12.73 13.34
C LEU A 311 3.86 12.16 14.05
N ASN A 312 4.44 12.89 15.00
CA ASN A 312 5.56 12.39 15.80
C ASN A 312 5.14 11.18 16.64
N PHE A 313 3.94 11.20 17.25
CA PHE A 313 3.42 10.04 17.95
C PHE A 313 3.25 8.83 17.02
N MET A 314 2.71 9.04 15.81
CA MET A 314 2.60 7.99 14.80
C MET A 314 3.96 7.40 14.39
N LEU A 315 4.97 8.26 14.19
CA LEU A 315 6.34 7.85 13.88
C LEU A 315 6.95 7.01 15.01
N ILE A 316 6.80 7.45 16.26
CA ILE A 316 7.25 6.70 17.44
C ILE A 316 6.61 5.31 17.47
N GLN A 317 5.29 5.25 17.28
CA GLN A 317 4.55 3.98 17.24
C GLN A 317 5.06 3.06 16.13
N LEU A 318 5.24 3.56 14.90
CA LEU A 318 5.73 2.74 13.78
C LEU A 318 7.14 2.20 14.03
N CYS A 319 8.05 3.10 14.39
CA CYS A 319 9.45 2.79 14.54
C CYS A 319 9.70 1.80 15.68
N LEU A 320 9.21 2.11 16.88
CA LEU A 320 9.53 1.32 18.06
C LEU A 320 8.82 -0.03 18.06
N ASN A 321 7.60 -0.14 17.52
CA ASN A 321 6.95 -1.44 17.33
C ASN A 321 7.72 -2.31 16.32
N SER A 322 8.20 -1.72 15.22
CA SER A 322 9.02 -2.43 14.23
C SER A 322 10.32 -2.96 14.84
N ALA A 323 11.05 -2.11 15.58
CA ALA A 323 12.30 -2.50 16.23
C ALA A 323 12.11 -3.55 17.33
N GLY A 324 11.10 -3.37 18.20
CA GLY A 324 10.78 -4.29 19.28
C GLY A 324 10.41 -5.68 18.77
N GLN A 325 9.62 -5.76 17.69
CA GLN A 325 9.27 -7.03 17.06
C GLN A 325 10.47 -7.77 16.45
N LYS A 326 11.46 -7.04 15.93
CA LYS A 326 12.63 -7.63 15.26
C LYS A 326 13.65 -8.20 16.25
N TYR A 327 14.07 -7.43 17.26
CA TYR A 327 15.16 -7.85 18.15
C TYR A 327 14.70 -8.56 19.43
N GLN A 328 13.45 -8.34 19.87
CA GLN A 328 12.93 -8.89 21.13
C GLN A 328 13.82 -8.51 22.33
N GLY A 329 13.70 -9.22 23.46
CA GLY A 329 14.57 -9.05 24.64
C GLY A 329 14.65 -7.60 25.14
N HIS A 330 15.86 -7.15 25.48
CA HIS A 330 16.09 -5.80 26.00
C HIS A 330 15.67 -4.67 25.05
N VAL A 331 15.71 -4.89 23.73
CA VAL A 331 15.23 -3.91 22.76
C VAL A 331 13.70 -3.80 22.84
N LEU A 332 12.99 -4.92 22.96
CA LEU A 332 11.54 -4.91 23.15
C LEU A 332 11.14 -4.22 24.47
N GLU A 333 11.80 -4.55 25.57
CA GLU A 333 11.57 -3.91 26.87
C GLU A 333 11.79 -2.39 26.82
N ALA A 334 12.87 -1.95 26.18
CA ALA A 334 13.18 -0.54 26.00
C ALA A 334 12.14 0.18 25.13
N THR A 335 11.77 -0.42 24.00
CA THR A 335 10.78 0.15 23.07
C THR A 335 9.38 0.24 23.69
N GLU A 336 8.91 -0.80 24.39
CA GLU A 336 7.63 -0.81 25.10
C GLU A 336 7.56 0.27 26.19
N LYS A 337 8.64 0.46 26.95
CA LYS A 337 8.72 1.52 27.97
C LYS A 337 8.55 2.91 27.35
N ILE A 338 9.22 3.18 26.23
CA ILE A 338 9.10 4.46 25.54
C ILE A 338 7.68 4.60 24.95
N LEU A 339 7.14 3.56 24.32
CA LEU A 339 5.78 3.57 23.77
C LEU A 339 4.71 3.88 24.84
N GLN A 340 4.87 3.37 26.05
CA GLN A 340 3.98 3.68 27.17
C GLN A 340 4.05 5.17 27.55
N ILE A 341 5.25 5.71 27.76
CA ILE A 341 5.45 7.13 28.10
C ILE A 341 4.83 8.03 27.02
N GLN A 342 5.06 7.70 25.76
CA GLN A 342 4.55 8.51 24.65
C GLN A 342 3.03 8.37 24.46
N SER A 343 2.44 7.26 24.89
CA SER A 343 0.98 7.10 24.93
C SER A 343 0.36 7.99 26.01
N ASP A 344 1.00 8.10 27.18
CA ASP A 344 0.59 9.01 28.24
C ASP A 344 0.71 10.47 27.78
N ASN A 345 1.83 10.85 27.16
CA ASN A 345 2.02 12.18 26.57
C ASN A 345 0.94 12.51 25.53
N MET A 346 0.58 11.56 24.68
CA MET A 346 -0.46 11.74 23.67
C MET A 346 -1.85 11.92 24.31
N HIS A 347 -2.15 11.17 25.36
CA HIS A 347 -3.37 11.34 26.15
C HIS A 347 -3.43 12.74 26.77
N GLU A 348 -2.33 13.21 27.38
CA GLU A 348 -2.25 14.54 27.96
C GLU A 348 -2.41 15.65 26.91
N TYR A 349 -1.80 15.49 25.73
CA TYR A 349 -1.95 16.42 24.62
C TYR A 349 -3.43 16.56 24.22
N TYR A 350 -4.14 15.44 24.05
CA TYR A 350 -5.56 15.49 23.70
C TYR A 350 -6.44 16.09 24.79
N THR A 351 -6.22 15.69 26.05
CA THR A 351 -7.11 16.06 27.17
C THR A 351 -6.81 17.44 27.74
N LYS A 352 -5.53 17.79 27.92
CA LYS A 352 -5.12 19.07 28.54
C LYS A 352 -4.99 20.18 27.50
N LYS A 353 -4.30 19.93 26.38
CA LYS A 353 -3.99 20.96 25.37
C LYS A 353 -5.13 21.17 24.38
N LEU A 354 -5.61 20.11 23.74
CA LEU A 354 -6.73 20.19 22.78
C LEU A 354 -8.12 20.16 23.45
N LYS A 355 -8.19 19.81 24.74
CA LYS A 355 -9.44 19.74 25.54
C LYS A 355 -10.52 18.88 24.87
N LEU A 356 -10.11 17.81 24.19
CA LEU A 356 -11.02 16.87 23.55
C LEU A 356 -11.54 15.85 24.57
N VAL A 357 -12.87 15.79 24.73
CA VAL A 357 -13.52 14.81 25.60
C VAL A 357 -13.47 13.40 25.01
N ASN A 358 -13.60 13.29 23.68
CA ASN A 358 -13.52 12.02 22.97
C ASN A 358 -12.63 12.14 21.73
N TYR A 359 -11.39 11.66 21.85
CA TYR A 359 -10.41 11.61 20.76
C TYR A 359 -10.21 10.19 20.19
N SER A 360 -10.91 9.19 20.74
CA SER A 360 -10.69 7.76 20.41
C SER A 360 -10.85 7.47 18.90
N GLY A 361 -11.87 8.07 18.28
CA GLY A 361 -12.10 7.93 16.84
C GLY A 361 -10.97 8.55 15.99
N ARG A 362 -10.41 9.68 16.44
CA ARG A 362 -9.25 10.32 15.77
C ARG A 362 -8.01 9.44 15.89
N LEU A 363 -7.71 8.96 17.10
CA LEU A 363 -6.59 8.05 17.34
C LEU A 363 -6.71 6.75 16.52
N ALA A 364 -7.91 6.17 16.44
CA ALA A 364 -8.15 4.97 15.64
C ALA A 364 -7.87 5.18 14.15
N ARG A 365 -8.17 6.38 13.61
CA ARG A 365 -7.83 6.77 12.23
C ARG A 365 -6.33 6.95 12.03
N LEU A 366 -5.62 7.59 12.96
CA LEU A 366 -4.14 7.68 12.93
C LEU A 366 -3.52 6.28 12.89
N MET A 367 -3.96 5.37 13.77
CA MET A 367 -3.44 4.00 13.80
C MET A 367 -3.84 3.15 12.58
N LYS A 368 -4.93 3.50 11.89
CA LYS A 368 -5.27 2.89 10.59
C LYS A 368 -4.23 3.22 9.52
N ILE A 369 -3.74 4.46 9.48
CA ILE A 369 -2.68 4.89 8.56
C ILE A 369 -1.39 4.11 8.87
N ASN A 370 -0.99 4.02 10.14
CA ASN A 370 0.19 3.25 10.55
C ASN A 370 0.12 1.79 10.06
N ARG A 371 -1.01 1.12 10.26
CA ARG A 371 -1.21 -0.27 9.78
C ARG A 371 -1.09 -0.42 8.27
N ALA A 372 -1.51 0.58 7.49
CA ALA A 372 -1.35 0.58 6.04
C ALA A 372 0.13 0.68 5.64
N ILE A 373 0.90 1.51 6.34
CA ILE A 373 2.35 1.65 6.14
C ILE A 373 3.08 0.35 6.53
N GLU A 374 2.74 -0.25 7.66
CA GLU A 374 3.32 -1.54 8.07
C GLU A 374 3.00 -2.66 7.05
N ALA A 375 1.82 -2.63 6.44
CA ALA A 375 1.43 -3.59 5.41
C ALA A 375 2.25 -3.44 4.12
N ASP A 376 2.61 -2.22 3.74
CA ASP A 376 3.53 -1.95 2.64
C ASP A 376 4.93 -2.49 2.96
N VAL A 377 5.44 -2.19 4.15
CA VAL A 377 6.77 -2.65 4.60
C VAL A 377 6.86 -4.18 4.61
N ARG A 378 5.81 -4.89 5.04
CA ARG A 378 5.77 -6.36 5.00
C ARG A 378 5.80 -6.90 3.56
N ASP A 379 5.02 -6.32 2.65
CA ASP A 379 5.00 -6.70 1.22
C ASP A 379 6.38 -6.50 0.57
N ARG A 380 7.07 -5.39 0.89
CA ARG A 380 8.43 -5.12 0.42
C ARG A 380 9.45 -6.11 0.96
N LYS A 381 9.35 -6.48 2.24
CA LYS A 381 10.22 -7.50 2.86
C LYS A 381 10.12 -8.84 2.12
N GLU A 382 8.90 -9.28 1.78
CA GLU A 382 8.69 -10.51 1.02
C GLU A 382 9.28 -10.42 -0.40
N LYS A 383 9.06 -9.29 -1.10
CA LYS A 383 9.66 -9.04 -2.42
C LYS A 383 11.18 -9.03 -2.39
N ASN A 384 11.79 -8.41 -1.39
CA ASN A 384 13.25 -8.39 -1.23
C ASN A 384 13.82 -9.77 -0.92
N HIS A 385 13.12 -10.56 -0.10
CA HIS A 385 13.53 -11.93 0.16
C HIS A 385 13.57 -12.74 -1.14
N ILE A 386 12.52 -12.65 -1.95
CA ILE A 386 12.45 -13.29 -3.27
C ILE A 386 13.56 -12.76 -4.18
N ALA A 387 13.75 -11.44 -4.25
CA ALA A 387 14.78 -10.83 -5.09
C ALA A 387 16.19 -11.30 -4.73
N LYS A 388 16.46 -11.53 -3.43
CA LYS A 388 17.70 -12.10 -2.94
C LYS A 388 17.85 -13.57 -3.32
N VAL A 389 16.80 -14.37 -3.18
CA VAL A 389 16.82 -15.81 -3.54
C VAL A 389 17.11 -16.03 -5.03
N PHE A 390 16.63 -15.14 -5.90
CA PHE A 390 16.83 -15.23 -7.35
C PHE A 390 17.95 -14.34 -7.90
N ASP A 391 18.80 -13.77 -7.03
CA ASP A 391 19.93 -12.93 -7.43
C ASP A 391 19.53 -11.81 -8.42
N LEU A 392 18.35 -11.22 -8.21
CA LEU A 392 17.82 -10.17 -9.09
C LEU A 392 18.66 -8.89 -9.02
N PHE A 393 19.34 -8.68 -7.89
CA PHE A 393 20.24 -7.57 -7.66
C PHE A 393 21.64 -8.07 -7.33
N PHE A 394 22.63 -7.33 -7.83
CA PHE A 394 24.04 -7.58 -7.56
C PHE A 394 24.66 -6.58 -6.60
N VAL A 395 23.85 -5.68 -6.01
CA VAL A 395 24.31 -4.77 -4.96
C VAL A 395 24.14 -5.43 -3.60
N GLU A 396 25.20 -5.39 -2.81
CA GLU A 396 25.22 -5.78 -1.41
C GLU A 396 25.62 -4.57 -0.56
N TYR A 397 25.27 -4.59 0.71
CA TYR A 397 25.59 -3.51 1.64
C TYR A 397 26.47 -4.05 2.77
N SER A 398 27.40 -3.24 3.28
CA SER A 398 28.25 -3.65 4.42
C SER A 398 27.45 -3.94 5.68
N HIS A 399 26.25 -3.38 5.79
CA HIS A 399 25.29 -3.58 6.88
C HIS A 399 23.95 -4.08 6.31
N PRO A 400 23.85 -5.35 5.90
CA PRO A 400 22.67 -5.87 5.20
C PRO A 400 21.40 -5.84 6.05
N GLU A 401 21.52 -5.88 7.39
CA GLU A 401 20.41 -5.80 8.34
C GLU A 401 19.62 -4.49 8.25
N MET A 402 20.25 -3.43 7.72
CA MET A 402 19.64 -2.13 7.47
C MET A 402 18.69 -2.13 6.27
N PHE A 403 18.78 -3.11 5.38
CA PHE A 403 18.10 -3.11 4.08
C PHE A 403 17.10 -4.25 3.92
N GLU A 404 16.83 -5.02 4.97
CA GLU A 404 15.85 -6.11 4.94
C GLU A 404 14.44 -5.66 4.50
N PHE A 405 14.07 -4.40 4.77
CA PHE A 405 12.78 -3.82 4.44
C PHE A 405 12.79 -2.88 3.21
N SER A 406 13.91 -2.82 2.47
CA SER A 406 14.20 -1.80 1.44
C SER A 406 13.35 -1.76 0.20
#